data_AF-A0A8S3G651-F1
#
_entry.id   AF-A0A8S3G651-F1
#
_cell.length_a   1.000
_cell.length_b   1.000
_cell.length_c   1.000
_cell.angle_alpha   90.00
_cell.angle_beta   90.00
_cell.angle_gamma   90.00
#
_symmetry.space_group_name_H-M   'P 1'
#
loop_
_entity.id
_entity.type
_entity.pdbx_description
1 polymer ?
#
loop_
_entity_poly.entity_id
_entity_poly.type
_entity_poly.pdbx_seq_one_letter_code
_entity_poly.pdbx_strand_id
1 'polypeptide(L)'
;NSENLFTIYRRYNQFFDLQCRILNLLAATGLRSNHRIPYLPGKIILGRSQIHQIATERKTTLDEYCQKLFSLPERITRSRPILEFFRPSKTDEEKPIQLNVDESKLIRKSSIDISNLTKSVTFRCIQDFNADDKNEMSLKQNDIVEVLDNTDN
;
A
#
# COMPACT_ATOMS: atom_id res chain seq x y z
N ASN A 1 -8.81 25.89 -18.35
CA ASN A 1 -7.98 25.38 -17.24
C ASN A 1 -8.32 23.94 -17.01
N SER A 2 -7.52 23.02 -17.56
CA SER A 2 -7.68 21.59 -17.27
C SER A 2 -7.20 21.37 -15.84
N GLU A 3 -8.12 21.04 -14.92
CA GLU A 3 -7.73 20.66 -13.56
C GLU A 3 -6.83 19.43 -13.63
N ASN A 4 -5.64 19.54 -13.05
CA ASN A 4 -4.71 18.42 -13.00
C ASN A 4 -5.15 17.45 -11.89
N LEU A 5 -6.00 16.49 -12.26
CA LEU A 5 -6.54 15.47 -11.37
C LEU A 5 -5.55 14.32 -11.24
N PHE A 6 -5.16 14.01 -10.01
CA PHE A 6 -4.32 12.86 -9.68
C PHE A 6 -5.04 11.92 -8.71
N THR A 7 -4.85 10.62 -8.88
CA THR A 7 -5.33 9.60 -7.94
C THR A 7 -4.16 9.12 -7.09
N ILE A 8 -4.36 9.04 -5.78
CA ILE A 8 -3.38 8.46 -4.84
C ILE A 8 -4.01 7.28 -4.10
N TYR A 9 -3.18 6.31 -3.74
CA TYR A 9 -3.59 5.11 -3.01
C TYR A 9 -2.95 5.12 -1.63
N ARG A 10 -3.78 5.13 -0.59
CA ARG A 10 -3.33 5.15 0.80
C ARG A 10 -4.03 4.06 1.60
N ARG A 11 -3.25 3.28 2.34
CA ARG A 11 -3.74 2.30 3.29
C ARG A 11 -4.20 2.99 4.57
N TYR A 12 -5.14 2.36 5.27
CA TYR A 12 -5.70 2.87 6.51
C TYR A 12 -4.64 3.23 7.57
N ASN A 13 -3.58 2.42 7.72
CA ASN A 13 -2.52 2.70 8.67
C ASN A 13 -1.75 3.99 8.36
N GLN A 14 -1.62 4.36 7.07
CA GLN A 14 -0.98 5.61 6.69
C GLN A 14 -1.82 6.83 7.14
N PHE A 15 -3.15 6.72 7.10
CA PHE A 15 -4.04 7.75 7.65
C PHE A 15 -3.91 7.86 9.17
N PHE A 16 -3.81 6.72 9.87
CA PHE A 16 -3.59 6.71 11.32
C PHE A 16 -2.26 7.38 11.70
N ASP A 17 -1.18 7.06 10.99
CA ASP A 17 0.14 7.69 11.21
C ASP A 17 0.10 9.20 10.94
N LEU A 18 -0.62 9.62 9.89
CA LEU A 18 -0.85 11.04 9.59
C LEU A 18 -1.61 11.73 10.74
N GLN A 19 -2.67 11.11 11.26
CA GLN A 19 -3.43 11.65 12.39
C GLN A 19 -2.54 11.90 13.61
N CYS A 20 -1.68 10.95 13.98
CA CYS A 20 -0.75 11.12 15.08
C CYS A 20 0.16 12.35 14.88
N ARG A 21 0.67 12.56 13.65
CA ARG A 21 1.50 13.73 13.32
C ARG A 21 0.72 15.05 13.40
N ILE A 22 -0.53 15.07 12.92
CA ILE A 22 -1.38 16.26 12.97
C ILE A 22 -1.77 16.60 14.41
N LEU A 23 -2.12 15.61 15.23
CA LEU A 23 -2.44 15.82 16.64
C LEU A 23 -1.24 16.43 17.39
N ASN A 24 -0.02 15.98 17.11
CA ASN A 24 1.20 16.59 17.66
C ASN A 24 1.39 18.04 17.18
N LEU A 25 1.08 18.34 15.92
CA LEU A 25 1.17 19.71 15.38
C LEU A 25 0.11 20.65 15.99
N LEU A 26 -1.13 20.18 16.14
CA LEU A 26 -2.21 20.92 16.81
C LEU A 26 -1.85 21.18 18.29
N ALA A 27 -1.28 20.17 18.95
CA ALA A 27 -0.78 20.31 20.31
C ALA A 27 0.31 21.39 20.44
N ALA A 28 1.29 21.39 19.54
CA ALA A 28 2.39 22.36 19.54
C ALA A 28 1.94 23.80 19.23
N THR A 29 0.85 23.96 18.49
CA THR A 29 0.33 25.29 18.11
C THR A 29 -0.67 25.88 19.10
N GLY A 30 -1.08 25.12 20.12
CA GLY A 30 -2.07 25.57 21.11
C GLY A 30 -3.53 25.52 20.64
N LEU A 31 -3.79 25.03 19.42
CA LEU A 31 -5.14 24.89 18.87
C LEU A 31 -5.82 23.62 19.44
N ARG A 32 -6.46 23.72 20.61
CA ARG A 32 -6.91 22.51 21.35
C ARG A 32 -8.41 22.30 21.53
N SER A 33 -9.30 23.19 21.08
CA SER A 33 -10.75 23.02 21.35
C SER A 33 -11.66 22.91 20.12
N ASN A 34 -11.47 23.73 19.08
CA ASN A 34 -12.49 23.89 18.03
C ASN A 34 -12.18 23.16 16.70
N HIS A 35 -10.99 22.56 16.59
CA HIS A 35 -10.46 21.97 15.35
C HIS A 35 -10.27 20.46 15.48
N ARG A 36 -11.35 19.73 15.77
CA ARG A 36 -11.30 18.28 16.00
C ARG A 36 -11.48 17.52 14.68
N ILE A 37 -10.43 16.85 14.24
CA ILE A 37 -10.52 15.78 13.24
C ILE A 37 -11.12 14.51 13.90
N PRO A 38 -11.87 13.68 13.16
CA PRO A 38 -12.40 12.42 13.67
C PRO A 38 -11.26 11.52 14.12
N TYR A 39 -11.49 10.73 15.18
CA TYR A 39 -10.53 9.73 15.60
C TYR A 39 -10.62 8.51 14.69
N LEU A 40 -9.52 8.20 14.01
CA LEU A 40 -9.36 6.94 13.30
C LEU A 40 -8.98 5.84 14.31
N PRO A 41 -9.78 4.76 14.45
CA PRO A 41 -9.45 3.66 15.34
C PRO A 41 -8.06 3.06 15.04
N GLY A 42 -7.36 2.64 16.10
CA GLY A 42 -6.03 2.06 15.97
C GLY A 42 -6.00 0.73 15.19
N LYS A 43 -4.78 0.24 14.93
CA LYS A 43 -4.58 -1.05 14.26
C LYS A 43 -5.20 -2.17 15.10
N ILE A 44 -6.13 -2.91 14.51
CA ILE A 44 -6.66 -4.15 15.11
C ILE A 44 -5.55 -5.19 15.02
N ILE A 45 -5.01 -5.60 16.18
CA ILE A 45 -3.90 -6.57 16.29
C ILE A 45 -4.38 -8.02 16.51
N LEU A 46 -5.68 -8.22 16.76
CA LEU A 46 -6.28 -9.53 17.05
C LEU A 46 -7.65 -9.66 16.39
N GLY A 47 -7.89 -10.76 15.67
CA GLY A 47 -9.19 -11.12 15.10
C GLY A 47 -9.19 -11.36 13.59
N ARG A 48 -10.19 -12.13 13.10
CA ARG A 48 -10.44 -12.32 11.66
C ARG A 48 -10.78 -10.97 11.07
N SER A 49 -9.81 -10.37 10.38
CA SER A 49 -10.03 -9.15 9.62
C SER A 49 -11.00 -9.48 8.50
N GLN A 50 -12.28 -9.10 8.61
CA GLN A 50 -13.15 -9.03 7.44
C GLN A 50 -12.68 -7.82 6.61
N ILE A 51 -11.53 -7.95 5.96
CA ILE A 51 -10.73 -6.84 5.42
C ILE A 51 -11.59 -5.93 4.53
N HIS A 52 -12.44 -6.53 3.69
CA HIS A 52 -13.33 -5.79 2.81
C HIS A 52 -14.46 -5.07 3.56
N GLN A 53 -15.19 -5.76 4.44
CA GLN A 53 -16.27 -5.15 5.24
C GLN A 53 -15.74 -4.01 6.12
N ILE A 54 -14.57 -4.22 6.74
CA ILE A 54 -13.86 -3.22 7.55
C ILE A 54 -13.40 -2.05 6.68
N ALA A 55 -12.93 -2.30 5.45
CA ALA A 55 -12.52 -1.24 4.53
C ALA A 55 -13.69 -0.37 4.09
N THR A 56 -14.84 -0.97 3.79
CA THR A 56 -16.07 -0.25 3.40
C THR A 56 -16.59 0.62 4.55
N GLU A 57 -16.62 0.09 5.78
CA GLU A 57 -17.00 0.85 6.97
C GLU A 57 -16.04 2.03 7.22
N ARG A 58 -14.73 1.77 7.08
CA ARG A 58 -13.69 2.80 7.23
C ARG A 58 -13.73 3.87 6.14
N LYS A 59 -14.22 3.56 4.94
CA LYS A 59 -14.26 4.52 3.83
C LYS A 59 -15.06 5.76 4.21
N THR A 60 -16.26 5.59 4.75
CA THR A 60 -17.11 6.71 5.19
C THR A 60 -16.41 7.56 6.24
N THR A 61 -15.77 6.92 7.23
CA THR A 61 -15.01 7.63 8.27
C THR A 61 -13.80 8.37 7.70
N LEU A 62 -13.10 7.80 6.72
CA LEU A 62 -11.96 8.42 6.05
C LEU A 62 -12.38 9.61 5.18
N ASP A 63 -13.56 9.54 4.54
CA ASP A 63 -14.11 10.66 3.76
C ASP A 63 -14.43 11.84 4.68
N GLU A 64 -15.13 11.60 5.80
CA GLU A 64 -15.36 12.61 6.84
C GLU A 64 -14.07 13.16 7.44
N TYR A 65 -13.09 12.29 7.66
CA TYR A 65 -11.76 12.67 8.14
C TYR A 65 -11.07 13.64 7.19
N CYS A 66 -11.08 13.36 5.88
CA CYS A 66 -10.50 14.25 4.88
C CYS A 66 -11.20 15.61 4.85
N GLN A 67 -12.53 15.64 4.91
CA GLN A 67 -13.29 16.89 4.94
C GLN A 67 -12.91 17.74 6.15
N LYS A 68 -12.83 17.13 7.35
CA LYS A 68 -12.41 17.83 8.57
C LYS A 68 -10.95 18.26 8.52
N LEU A 69 -10.07 17.44 7.94
CA LEU A 69 -8.66 17.74 7.77
C LEU A 69 -8.44 19.00 6.94
N PHE A 70 -9.14 19.14 5.81
CA PHE A 70 -9.02 20.32 4.96
C PHE A 70 -9.76 21.55 5.49
N SER A 71 -10.64 21.38 6.48
CA SER A 71 -11.23 22.50 7.24
C SER A 71 -10.32 23.09 8.32
N LEU A 72 -9.15 22.48 8.58
CA LEU A 72 -8.18 23.00 9.54
C LEU A 72 -7.50 24.29 9.01
N PRO A 73 -6.91 25.11 9.90
CA PRO A 73 -6.22 26.32 9.49
C PRO A 73 -5.07 26.03 8.52
N GLU A 74 -4.78 27.02 7.67
CA GLU A 74 -3.79 26.90 6.59
C GLU A 74 -2.40 26.49 7.07
N ARG A 75 -1.99 26.94 8.26
CA ARG A 75 -0.74 26.53 8.91
C ARG A 75 -0.66 25.01 9.13
N ILE A 76 -1.79 24.37 9.35
CA ILE A 76 -1.90 22.92 9.49
C ILE A 76 -1.99 22.29 8.11
N THR A 77 -2.93 22.70 7.25
CA THR A 77 -3.15 22.07 5.93
C THR A 77 -1.96 22.19 4.97
N ARG A 78 -1.15 23.25 5.11
CA ARG A 78 0.13 23.41 4.38
C ARG A 78 1.35 22.86 5.11
N SER A 79 1.16 22.15 6.22
CA SER A 79 2.27 21.51 6.92
C SER A 79 2.86 20.38 6.09
N ARG A 80 4.17 20.17 6.25
CA ARG A 80 4.92 19.13 5.54
C ARG A 80 4.27 17.75 5.59
N PRO A 81 3.78 17.23 6.75
CA PRO A 81 3.14 15.91 6.79
C PRO A 81 1.91 15.76 5.89
N ILE A 82 1.08 16.80 5.77
CA ILE A 82 -0.13 16.76 4.92
C ILE A 82 0.28 16.84 3.45
N LEU A 83 1.18 17.77 3.11
CA LEU A 83 1.66 17.91 1.74
C LEU A 83 2.35 16.64 1.23
N GLU A 84 3.17 15.99 2.06
CA GLU A 84 3.81 14.72 1.71
C GLU A 84 2.81 13.58 1.57
N PHE A 85 1.77 13.53 2.42
CA PHE A 85 0.77 12.48 2.36
C PHE A 85 -0.08 12.53 1.08
N PHE A 86 -0.51 13.73 0.67
CA PHE A 86 -1.35 13.93 -0.52
C PHE A 86 -0.57 14.13 -1.82
N ARG A 87 0.77 14.21 -1.76
CA ARG A 87 1.60 14.24 -2.96
C ARG A 87 1.55 12.88 -3.67
N PRO A 88 1.33 12.83 -4.99
CA PRO A 88 1.50 11.61 -5.77
C PRO A 88 2.91 11.04 -5.60
N SER A 89 3.00 9.74 -5.32
CA SER A 89 4.27 9.03 -5.24
C SER A 89 4.41 8.06 -6.42
N LYS A 90 5.62 7.54 -6.65
CA LYS A 90 5.86 6.50 -7.68
C LYS A 90 4.98 5.26 -7.49
N THR A 91 4.62 4.94 -6.25
CA THR A 91 3.74 3.79 -5.97
C THR A 91 2.30 4.04 -6.38
N ASP A 92 1.91 5.30 -6.60
CA ASP A 92 0.56 5.65 -7.09
C ASP A 92 0.42 5.44 -8.60
N GLU A 93 1.53 5.34 -9.34
CA GLU A 93 1.55 4.99 -10.77
C GLU A 93 1.27 3.49 -10.99
N GLU A 94 1.67 2.65 -10.02
CA GLU A 94 1.35 1.23 -9.99
C GLU A 94 -0.07 1.05 -9.44
N LYS A 95 -1.06 0.85 -10.33
CA LYS A 95 -2.44 0.54 -9.89
C LYS A 95 -2.42 -0.60 -8.89
N PRO A 96 -3.07 -0.48 -7.71
CA PRO A 96 -3.13 -1.59 -6.77
C PRO A 96 -3.79 -2.79 -7.45
N ILE A 97 -3.15 -3.96 -7.31
CA ILE A 97 -3.61 -5.20 -7.90
C ILE A 97 -5.03 -5.45 -7.40
N GLN A 98 -6.01 -5.34 -8.31
CA GLN A 98 -7.38 -5.77 -8.03
C GLN A 98 -7.35 -7.29 -7.98
N LEU A 99 -7.26 -7.82 -6.77
CA LEU A 99 -7.48 -9.24 -6.51
C LEU A 99 -8.97 -9.52 -6.79
N ASN A 100 -9.32 -9.76 -8.06
CA ASN A 100 -10.58 -10.38 -8.45
C ASN A 100 -10.56 -11.84 -7.97
N VAL A 101 -10.64 -12.03 -6.66
CA VAL A 101 -10.75 -13.35 -6.05
C VAL A 101 -12.22 -13.69 -6.02
N ASP A 102 -12.63 -14.56 -6.94
CA ASP A 102 -13.90 -15.30 -6.83
C ASP A 102 -13.96 -15.94 -5.44
N GLU A 103 -14.77 -15.40 -4.54
CA GLU A 103 -14.95 -15.90 -3.17
C GLU A 103 -15.34 -17.39 -3.12
N SER A 104 -15.92 -17.92 -4.22
CA SER A 104 -16.32 -19.32 -4.37
C SER A 104 -15.16 -20.32 -4.48
N LYS A 105 -13.92 -19.86 -4.73
CA LYS A 105 -12.74 -20.75 -4.86
C LYS A 105 -11.89 -20.88 -3.59
N LEU A 106 -12.12 -20.04 -2.57
CA LEU A 106 -11.30 -20.01 -1.34
C LEU A 106 -11.56 -21.18 -0.38
N ILE A 107 -12.68 -21.90 -0.51
CA ILE A 107 -13.05 -22.97 0.44
C ILE A 107 -12.24 -24.27 0.20
N ARG A 108 -11.50 -24.43 -0.92
CA ARG A 108 -10.87 -25.72 -1.27
C ARG A 108 -9.35 -25.76 -1.42
N LYS A 109 -8.58 -24.75 -1.02
CA LYS A 109 -7.11 -24.89 -1.00
C LYS A 109 -6.51 -24.29 0.26
N SER A 110 -6.30 -25.16 1.24
CA SER A 110 -5.47 -24.97 2.44
C SER A 110 -3.97 -24.95 2.11
N SER A 111 -3.59 -24.23 1.06
CA SER A 111 -2.20 -23.98 0.68
C SER A 111 -2.16 -22.56 0.15
N ILE A 112 -1.90 -21.61 1.05
CA ILE A 112 -1.61 -20.23 0.69
C ILE A 112 -0.35 -20.29 -0.16
N ASP A 113 -0.50 -20.15 -1.47
CA ASP A 113 0.60 -20.11 -2.42
C ASP A 113 1.18 -18.68 -2.38
N ILE A 114 2.19 -18.53 -1.51
CA ILE A 114 2.89 -17.26 -1.22
C ILE A 114 3.64 -16.73 -2.46
N SER A 115 3.80 -17.57 -3.49
CA SER A 115 4.43 -17.23 -4.78
C SER A 115 3.81 -16.00 -5.46
N ASN A 116 2.53 -15.71 -5.22
CA ASN A 116 1.86 -14.54 -5.80
C ASN A 116 2.14 -13.21 -5.07
N LEU A 117 2.91 -13.21 -3.98
CA LEU A 117 3.16 -12.01 -3.17
C LEU A 117 4.50 -11.32 -3.47
N THR A 118 5.40 -12.00 -4.17
CA THR A 118 6.66 -11.47 -4.69
C THR A 118 6.51 -11.27 -6.19
N LYS A 119 6.90 -10.11 -6.74
CA LYS A 119 6.97 -9.94 -8.20
C LYS A 119 8.05 -10.90 -8.72
N SER A 120 7.66 -12.10 -9.13
CA SER A 120 8.54 -13.05 -9.80
C SER A 120 8.94 -12.48 -11.16
N VAL A 121 10.22 -12.19 -11.33
CA VAL A 121 10.77 -11.74 -12.61
C VAL A 121 11.21 -12.98 -13.38
N THR A 122 10.64 -13.17 -14.57
CA THR A 122 11.03 -14.25 -15.48
C THR A 122 11.97 -13.73 -16.55
N PHE A 123 12.99 -14.52 -16.88
CA PHE A 123 13.95 -14.23 -17.94
C PHE A 123 13.90 -15.32 -19.00
N ARG A 124 14.15 -14.94 -20.26
CA ARG A 124 14.35 -15.89 -21.35
C ARG A 124 15.84 -16.09 -21.57
N CYS A 125 16.27 -17.34 -21.58
CA CYS A 125 17.63 -17.71 -21.89
C CYS A 125 17.94 -17.38 -23.36
N ILE A 126 18.98 -16.58 -23.59
CA ILE A 126 19.32 -16.08 -24.93
C ILE A 126 20.21 -17.05 -25.72
N GLN A 127 20.86 -17.99 -25.05
CA GLN A 127 21.76 -18.99 -25.61
C GLN A 127 21.89 -20.19 -24.67
N ASP A 128 22.37 -21.34 -25.17
CA ASP A 128 22.65 -22.49 -24.32
C ASP A 128 23.71 -22.16 -23.25
N PHE A 129 23.43 -22.52 -22.00
CA PHE A 129 24.35 -22.47 -20.87
C PHE A 129 24.46 -23.87 -20.28
N ASN A 130 25.66 -24.43 -20.22
CA ASN A 130 25.91 -25.69 -19.54
C ASN A 130 26.62 -25.39 -18.22
N ALA A 131 25.98 -25.76 -17.11
CA ALA A 131 26.55 -25.64 -15.77
C ALA A 131 27.75 -26.58 -15.61
N ASP A 132 28.83 -26.04 -15.04
CA ASP A 132 30.04 -26.81 -14.69
C ASP A 132 30.05 -27.18 -13.19
N ASP A 133 29.27 -26.48 -12.35
CA ASP A 133 29.09 -26.76 -10.92
C ASP A 133 27.75 -27.47 -10.65
N LYS A 134 27.73 -28.35 -9.64
CA LYS A 134 26.54 -29.06 -9.17
C LYS A 134 25.46 -28.14 -8.56
N ASN A 135 25.83 -26.92 -8.18
CA ASN A 135 24.93 -25.91 -7.64
C ASN A 135 24.37 -24.98 -8.72
N GLU A 136 24.81 -25.14 -9.97
CA GLU A 136 24.30 -24.39 -11.12
C GLU A 136 23.27 -25.21 -11.91
N MET A 137 22.47 -24.51 -12.72
CA MET A 137 21.47 -25.13 -13.59
C MET A 137 21.84 -24.88 -15.06
N SER A 138 21.93 -25.94 -15.85
CA SER A 138 22.07 -25.83 -17.31
C SER A 138 20.76 -25.36 -17.94
N LEU A 139 20.84 -24.43 -18.89
CA LEU A 139 19.70 -23.84 -19.59
C LEU A 139 19.87 -23.97 -21.11
N LYS A 140 18.77 -24.17 -21.83
CA LYS A 140 18.73 -24.12 -23.29
C LYS A 140 18.22 -22.79 -23.79
N GLN A 141 18.66 -22.41 -24.99
CA GLN A 141 18.17 -21.22 -25.66
C GLN A 141 16.64 -21.24 -25.73
N ASN A 142 16.03 -20.11 -25.36
CA ASN A 142 14.59 -19.89 -25.19
C ASN A 142 13.93 -20.48 -23.94
N ASP A 143 14.67 -21.14 -23.05
CA ASP A 143 14.12 -21.52 -21.75
C ASP A 143 13.68 -20.29 -20.95
N ILE A 144 12.58 -20.41 -20.22
CA ILE A 144 12.06 -19.34 -19.35
C ILE A 144 12.35 -19.74 -17.90
N VAL A 145 13.12 -18.91 -17.21
CA VAL A 145 13.50 -19.12 -15.81
C VAL A 145 12.88 -18.06 -14.93
N GLU A 146 12.45 -18.47 -13.74
CA GLU A 146 11.94 -17.59 -12.69
C GLU A 146 13.03 -17.36 -11.66
N VAL A 147 13.32 -16.09 -11.35
CA VAL A 147 14.31 -15.74 -10.33
C VAL A 147 13.65 -15.77 -8.96
N LEU A 148 14.09 -16.71 -8.12
CA LEU A 148 13.59 -16.90 -6.76
C LEU A 148 14.29 -16.00 -5.73
N ASP A 149 15.60 -15.78 -5.89
CA ASP A 149 16.40 -14.93 -5.04
C ASP A 149 17.58 -14.36 -5.83
N ASN A 150 17.96 -13.11 -5.56
CA ASN A 150 19.12 -12.47 -6.16
C ASN A 150 20.26 -12.48 -5.13
N THR A 151 21.22 -13.38 -5.30
CA THR A 151 22.47 -13.31 -4.56
C THR A 151 23.39 -12.31 -5.27
N ASP A 152 23.50 -11.10 -4.72
CA ASP A 152 24.57 -10.18 -5.10
C ASP A 152 25.90 -10.80 -4.65
N ASN A 153 26.77 -11.13 -5.60
CA ASN A 153 28.15 -11.52 -5.35
C ASN A 153 29.07 -10.47 -5.95
#